data_AF-A0A978UA41-F1
#
_entry.id   AF-A0A978UA41-F1
#
_cell.length_a   1.000
_cell.length_b   1.000
_cell.length_c   1.000
_cell.angle_alpha   90.00
_cell.angle_beta   90.00
_cell.angle_gamma   90.00
#
_symmetry.space_group_name_H-M   'P 1'
#
loop_
_entity.id
_entity.type
_entity.pdbx_description
1 polymer ?
#
loop_
_entity_poly.entity_id
_entity_poly.type
_entity_poly.pdbx_seq_one_letter_code
_entity_poly.pdbx_strand_id
1 'polypeptide(L)'
;MEDNNSGRNSVADTGEEDKQVLKRMISEHPLFGMLIETHINCLKVGLGEVEDQVGITSSPHQYSNTNLLDAATIIPNSSDLDKFMEAYCIALNKLKEAMEKPVKETTSFIKDMYAELKGLTVTSEADEPLVLNDK
;
A
#
# COMPACT_ATOMS: atom_id res chain seq x y z
N MET A 1 57.35 -22.88 -27.28
CA MET A 1 57.03 -21.44 -27.34
C MET A 1 55.63 -21.31 -26.83
N GLU A 2 55.56 -20.93 -25.56
CA GLU A 2 54.35 -20.48 -24.87
C GLU A 2 53.90 -19.16 -25.51
N ASP A 3 52.60 -18.91 -25.54
CA ASP A 3 51.98 -17.59 -25.28
C ASP A 3 50.45 -17.79 -25.31
N ASN A 4 49.86 -18.02 -24.14
CA ASN A 4 49.32 -17.00 -23.24
C ASN A 4 47.90 -16.57 -23.61
N ASN A 5 46.95 -17.37 -23.12
CA ASN A 5 45.55 -17.00 -22.93
C ASN A 5 45.45 -15.97 -21.79
N SER A 6 45.62 -14.69 -22.12
CA SER A 6 45.49 -13.60 -21.14
C SER A 6 44.15 -12.88 -21.29
N GLY A 7 43.28 -13.12 -20.31
CA GLY A 7 42.45 -12.08 -19.70
C GLY A 7 41.25 -11.61 -20.50
N ARG A 8 40.16 -12.37 -20.48
CA ARG A 8 38.81 -11.81 -20.68
C ARG A 8 38.14 -11.57 -19.33
N ASN A 9 37.98 -10.28 -19.03
CA ASN A 9 36.92 -9.63 -18.24
C ASN A 9 36.52 -10.25 -16.88
N SER A 10 36.81 -9.52 -15.80
CA SER A 10 36.16 -9.72 -14.47
C SER A 10 35.78 -8.41 -13.75
N VAL A 11 35.50 -7.33 -14.49
CA VAL A 11 35.15 -6.02 -13.88
C VAL A 11 33.63 -5.81 -13.78
N ALA A 12 32.81 -6.75 -14.27
CA ALA A 12 31.34 -6.63 -14.27
C ALA A 12 30.62 -7.43 -13.16
N ASP A 13 31.35 -8.17 -12.32
CA ASP A 13 30.79 -9.21 -11.44
C ASP A 13 30.50 -8.72 -10.01
N THR A 14 31.30 -7.77 -9.50
CA THR A 14 31.21 -7.34 -8.08
C THR A 14 29.89 -6.63 -7.74
N GLY A 15 29.31 -5.89 -8.69
CA GLY A 15 28.11 -5.09 -8.45
C GLY A 15 26.80 -5.89 -8.39
N GLU A 16 26.76 -7.12 -8.92
CA GLU A 16 25.57 -7.98 -8.81
C GLU A 16 25.59 -8.80 -7.52
N GLU A 17 26.77 -9.24 -7.09
CA GLU A 17 26.98 -9.89 -5.80
C GLU A 17 26.61 -8.97 -4.64
N ASP A 18 27.06 -7.71 -4.67
CA ASP A 18 26.72 -6.70 -3.64
C ASP A 18 25.21 -6.46 -3.54
N LYS A 19 24.50 -6.46 -4.69
CA LYS A 19 23.03 -6.35 -4.71
C LYS A 19 22.35 -7.57 -4.11
N GLN A 20 22.86 -8.77 -4.38
CA GLN A 20 22.31 -10.00 -3.82
C GLN A 20 22.50 -10.07 -2.31
N VAL A 21 23.68 -9.65 -1.83
CA VAL A 21 23.96 -9.51 -0.39
C VAL A 21 23.00 -8.51 0.25
N LEU A 22 22.83 -7.32 -0.35
CA LEU A 22 21.91 -6.31 0.17
C LEU A 22 20.46 -6.80 0.19
N LYS A 23 19.99 -7.45 -0.88
CA LYS A 23 18.65 -8.06 -0.92
C LYS A 23 18.46 -9.07 0.20
N ARG A 24 19.45 -9.94 0.43
CA ARG A 24 19.43 -10.91 1.53
C ARG A 24 19.32 -10.21 2.89
N MET A 25 20.18 -9.21 3.13
CA MET A 25 20.16 -8.42 4.37
C MET A 25 18.80 -7.77 4.62
N ILE A 26 18.16 -7.22 3.58
CA ILE A 26 16.82 -6.64 3.68
C ILE A 26 15.77 -7.74 3.97
N SER A 27 15.80 -8.85 3.23
CA SER A 27 14.80 -9.92 3.36
C SER A 27 14.86 -10.70 4.67
N GLU A 28 16.05 -10.81 5.25
CA GLU A 28 16.29 -11.49 6.53
C GLU A 28 16.15 -10.53 7.73
N HIS A 29 15.91 -9.24 7.48
CA HIS A 29 15.80 -8.24 8.53
C HIS A 29 14.55 -8.47 9.40
N PRO A 30 14.65 -8.40 10.74
CA PRO A 30 13.51 -8.64 11.63
C PRO A 30 12.27 -7.78 11.35
N LEU A 31 12.48 -6.54 10.90
CA LEU A 31 11.39 -5.60 10.56
C LEU A 31 10.80 -5.79 9.16
N PHE A 32 11.36 -6.65 8.30
CA PHE A 32 10.90 -6.78 6.91
C PHE A 32 9.43 -7.22 6.81
N GLY A 33 9.01 -8.19 7.63
CA GLY A 33 7.60 -8.62 7.66
C GLY A 33 6.65 -7.49 8.03
N MET A 34 6.97 -6.74 9.09
CA MET A 34 6.18 -5.61 9.56
C MET A 34 6.13 -4.46 8.54
N LEU A 35 7.24 -4.20 7.85
CA LEU A 35 7.32 -3.21 6.78
C LEU A 35 6.33 -3.54 5.65
N ILE A 36 6.33 -4.81 5.19
CA ILE A 36 5.44 -5.27 4.13
C ILE A 36 3.97 -5.20 4.57
N GLU A 37 3.66 -5.63 5.80
CA GLU A 37 2.30 -5.52 6.34
C GLU A 37 1.82 -4.06 6.40
N THR A 38 2.66 -3.16 6.91
CA THR A 38 2.34 -1.73 6.98
C THR A 38 2.11 -1.15 5.59
N HIS A 39 2.92 -1.59 4.61
CA HIS A 39 2.79 -1.15 3.22
C HIS A 39 1.46 -1.61 2.61
N ILE A 40 1.10 -2.89 2.79
CA ILE A 40 -0.17 -3.45 2.31
C ILE A 40 -1.35 -2.69 2.95
N ASN A 41 -1.31 -2.47 4.27
CA ASN A 41 -2.37 -1.73 4.98
C ASN A 41 -2.52 -0.30 4.46
N CYS A 42 -1.42 0.38 4.12
CA CYS A 42 -1.46 1.70 3.49
C CYS A 42 -2.10 1.63 2.09
N LEU A 43 -1.76 0.63 1.26
CA LEU A 43 -2.34 0.46 -0.07
C LEU A 43 -3.85 0.18 -0.01
N LYS A 44 -4.31 -0.64 0.94
CA LYS A 44 -5.75 -0.93 1.11
C LYS A 44 -6.57 0.33 1.34
N VAL A 45 -6.06 1.26 2.14
CA VAL A 45 -6.71 2.58 2.33
C VAL A 45 -6.74 3.36 1.02
N GLY A 46 -5.66 3.38 0.25
CA GLY A 46 -5.60 4.11 -1.02
C GLY A 46 -6.44 3.53 -2.15
N LEU A 47 -6.62 2.20 -2.17
CA LEU A 47 -7.46 1.52 -3.16
C LEU A 47 -8.96 1.66 -2.86
N GLY A 48 -9.32 2.22 -1.70
CA GLY A 48 -10.70 2.35 -1.30
C GLY A 48 -11.41 1.00 -1.24
N GLU A 49 -10.68 -0.08 -0.91
CA GLU A 49 -11.28 -1.39 -0.66
C GLU A 49 -12.24 -1.26 0.53
N VAL A 50 -13.49 -0.95 0.20
CA VAL A 50 -14.65 -1.15 1.05
C VAL A 50 -14.65 -2.63 1.42
N GLU A 51 -14.86 -2.91 2.70
CA GLU A 51 -14.89 -4.19 3.42
C GLU A 51 -15.46 -5.45 2.74
N ASP A 52 -16.00 -5.37 1.53
CA ASP A 52 -16.54 -6.49 0.78
C ASP A 52 -15.59 -6.96 -0.34
N GLN A 53 -14.97 -8.12 -0.09
CA GLN A 53 -14.36 -9.02 -1.08
C GLN A 53 -12.95 -8.73 -1.58
N VAL A 54 -11.94 -8.78 -0.70
CA VAL A 54 -10.69 -9.46 -1.06
C VAL A 54 -10.21 -10.29 0.14
N GLY A 55 -10.52 -11.59 0.09
CA GLY A 55 -10.01 -12.60 1.00
C GLY A 55 -8.53 -12.89 0.72
N ILE A 56 -7.65 -11.98 1.12
CA ILE A 56 -6.25 -12.32 1.40
C ILE A 56 -6.15 -12.49 2.91
N THR A 57 -6.27 -13.74 3.33
CA THR A 57 -6.05 -14.18 4.71
C THR A 57 -4.58 -14.04 5.06
N SER A 58 -4.12 -12.84 5.39
CA SER A 58 -2.91 -12.65 6.19
C SER A 58 -3.35 -12.56 7.64
N SER A 59 -3.16 -13.64 8.39
CA SER A 59 -3.33 -13.70 9.84
C SER A 59 -2.67 -12.47 10.48
N PRO A 60 -3.39 -11.63 11.25
CA PRO A 60 -2.78 -10.51 11.95
C PRO A 60 -1.86 -11.08 13.03
N HIS A 61 -0.55 -11.07 12.78
CA HIS A 61 0.37 -11.06 13.90
C HIS A 61 0.19 -9.67 14.51
N GLN A 62 -0.55 -9.59 15.62
CA GLN A 62 -0.74 -8.34 16.36
C GLN A 62 0.62 -7.86 16.89
N TYR A 63 1.33 -7.09 16.08
CA TYR A 63 2.37 -6.21 16.57
C TYR A 63 1.64 -4.95 17.04
N SER A 64 1.56 -4.77 18.36
CA SER A 64 0.97 -3.58 18.96
C SER A 64 1.75 -2.33 18.49
N ASN A 65 1.18 -1.61 17.52
CA ASN A 65 1.77 -0.42 16.89
C ASN A 65 1.89 0.81 17.81
N THR A 66 1.51 0.69 19.07
CA THR A 66 1.46 1.83 20.01
C THR A 66 2.81 2.14 20.67
N ASN A 67 3.79 1.23 20.61
CA ASN A 67 5.03 1.36 21.38
C ASN A 67 6.26 1.76 20.54
N LEU A 68 6.17 1.76 19.20
CA LEU A 68 7.31 2.13 18.35
C LEU A 68 7.45 3.65 18.19
N LEU A 69 6.34 4.41 18.26
CA LEU A 69 6.38 5.86 18.16
C LEU A 69 7.13 6.51 19.35
N ASP A 70 7.08 5.88 20.53
CA ASP A 70 7.81 6.32 21.72
C ASP A 70 9.27 5.80 21.77
N ALA A 71 9.56 4.78 20.96
CA ALA A 71 10.92 4.25 20.76
C ALA A 71 11.72 5.04 19.69
N ALA A 72 11.18 6.15 19.17
CA ALA A 72 11.88 7.06 18.26
C ALA A 72 13.05 7.83 18.91
N THR A 73 13.54 7.37 20.06
CA THR A 73 14.88 7.70 20.52
C THR A 73 15.85 6.89 19.67
N ILE A 74 16.29 7.48 18.56
CA ILE A 74 17.35 6.96 17.68
C ILE A 74 18.39 6.27 18.54
N ILE A 75 18.43 4.94 18.52
CA ILE A 75 19.50 4.20 19.17
C ILE A 75 20.76 4.61 18.40
N PRO A 76 21.74 5.29 19.02
CA PRO A 76 22.83 5.93 18.27
C PRO A 76 23.75 4.97 17.50
N ASN A 77 23.52 3.64 17.62
CA ASN A 77 24.39 2.57 17.15
C ASN A 77 23.68 1.55 16.24
N SER A 78 22.46 1.81 15.75
CA SER A 78 21.79 0.90 14.79
C SER A 78 22.34 1.07 13.38
N SER A 79 22.32 -0.01 12.58
CA SER A 79 22.82 0.00 11.20
C SER A 79 21.98 0.98 10.35
N ASP A 80 22.53 1.50 9.26
CA ASP A 80 21.76 2.39 8.36
C ASP A 80 20.52 1.69 7.77
N LEU A 81 20.58 0.36 7.63
CA LEU A 81 19.43 -0.44 7.22
C LEU A 81 18.34 -0.43 8.30
N ASP A 82 18.68 -0.56 9.58
CA ASP A 82 17.71 -0.56 10.68
C ASP A 82 16.92 0.76 10.69
N LYS A 83 17.64 1.89 10.60
CA LYS A 83 17.05 3.24 10.53
C LYS A 83 16.13 3.39 9.32
N PHE A 84 16.55 2.85 8.17
CA PHE A 84 15.73 2.85 6.96
C PHE A 84 14.43 2.07 7.17
N MET A 85 14.51 0.84 7.71
CA MET A 85 13.35 -0.03 7.93
C MET A 85 12.35 0.63 8.88
N GLU A 86 12.83 1.25 9.96
CA GLU A 86 12.00 1.99 10.93
C GLU A 86 11.37 3.25 10.30
N ALA A 87 12.18 4.10 9.66
CA ALA A 87 11.70 5.33 9.05
C ALA A 87 10.66 5.07 7.97
N TYR A 88 10.82 3.99 7.20
CA TYR A 88 9.86 3.60 6.17
C TYR A 88 8.54 3.13 6.78
N CYS A 89 8.55 2.30 7.83
CA CYS A 89 7.33 1.92 8.56
C CYS A 89 6.59 3.17 9.08
N ILE A 90 7.32 4.12 9.68
CA ILE A 90 6.75 5.37 10.20
C ILE A 90 6.14 6.19 9.06
N ALA A 91 6.84 6.34 7.94
CA ALA A 91 6.35 7.10 6.80
C ALA A 91 5.06 6.50 6.22
N LEU A 92 4.99 5.17 6.09
CA LEU A 92 3.78 4.48 5.63
C LEU A 92 2.60 4.66 6.58
N ASN A 93 2.82 4.55 7.90
CA ASN A 93 1.75 4.77 8.87
C ASN A 93 1.19 6.20 8.82
N LYS A 94 2.08 7.20 8.74
CA LYS A 94 1.67 8.60 8.57
C LYS A 94 0.90 8.82 7.26
N LEU A 95 1.35 8.19 6.17
CA LEU A 95 0.65 8.26 4.89
C LEU A 95 -0.74 7.63 4.99
N LYS A 96 -0.85 6.43 5.58
CA LYS A 96 -2.12 5.75 5.82
C LYS A 96 -3.09 6.65 6.59
N GLU A 97 -2.67 7.18 7.74
CA GLU A 97 -3.48 8.08 8.58
C GLU A 97 -3.93 9.33 7.82
N ALA A 98 -3.04 9.94 7.03
CA ALA A 98 -3.34 11.12 6.23
C ALA A 98 -4.36 10.82 5.10
N MET A 99 -4.35 9.60 4.55
CA MET A 99 -5.24 9.19 3.47
C MET A 99 -6.62 8.70 3.93
N GLU A 100 -6.72 8.15 5.14
CA GLU A 100 -7.90 7.43 5.61
C GLU A 100 -9.18 8.29 5.60
N LYS A 101 -9.08 9.51 6.13
CA LYS A 101 -10.19 10.47 6.12
C LYS A 101 -10.59 10.94 4.70
N PRO A 102 -9.69 11.53 3.89
CA PRO A 102 -10.07 12.06 2.58
C PRO A 102 -10.57 10.99 1.60
N VAL A 103 -10.05 9.76 1.66
CA VAL A 103 -10.57 8.65 0.84
C VAL A 103 -12.00 8.30 1.24
N LYS A 104 -12.27 8.18 2.56
CA LYS A 104 -13.62 7.89 3.06
C LYS A 104 -14.62 8.98 2.70
N GLU A 105 -14.24 10.25 2.91
CA GLU A 105 -15.10 11.40 2.60
C GLU A 105 -15.41 11.48 1.10
N THR A 106 -14.40 11.28 0.24
CA THR A 106 -14.58 11.28 -1.21
C THR A 106 -15.47 10.12 -1.67
N THR A 107 -15.27 8.93 -1.12
CA THR A 107 -16.09 7.75 -1.45
C THR A 107 -17.56 7.95 -1.05
N SER A 108 -17.80 8.53 0.14
CA SER A 108 -19.16 8.88 0.58
C SER A 108 -19.80 9.91 -0.34
N PHE A 109 -19.09 11.01 -0.62
CA PHE A 109 -19.58 12.07 -1.49
C PHE A 109 -19.98 11.55 -2.87
N ILE A 110 -19.13 10.71 -3.49
CA ILE A 110 -19.41 10.10 -4.79
C ILE A 110 -20.66 9.21 -4.71
N LYS A 111 -20.78 8.38 -3.67
CA LYS A 111 -21.94 7.50 -3.46
C LYS A 111 -23.25 8.28 -3.32
N ASP A 112 -23.22 9.36 -2.54
CA ASP A 112 -24.38 10.22 -2.30
C ASP A 112 -24.80 10.92 -3.61
N MET A 113 -23.84 11.46 -4.36
CA MET A 113 -24.08 12.06 -5.67
C MET A 113 -24.70 11.06 -6.67
N TYR A 114 -24.19 9.82 -6.72
CA TYR A 114 -24.78 8.78 -7.58
C TYR A 114 -26.22 8.44 -7.17
N ALA A 115 -26.54 8.44 -5.87
CA ALA A 115 -27.89 8.18 -5.38
C ALA A 115 -28.88 9.28 -5.79
N GLU A 116 -28.47 10.55 -5.67
CA GLU A 116 -29.27 11.71 -6.14
C GLU A 116 -29.53 11.64 -7.64
N LEU A 117 -28.48 11.41 -8.45
CA LEU A 117 -28.60 11.29 -9.91
C LEU A 117 -29.53 10.14 -10.32
N LYS A 118 -29.45 8.99 -9.64
CA LYS A 118 -30.35 7.86 -9.89
C LYS A 118 -31.81 8.23 -9.62
N GLY A 119 -32.08 8.98 -8.55
CA GLY A 119 -33.43 9.48 -8.23
C GLY A 119 -34.04 10.29 -9.38
N LEU A 120 -33.25 11.15 -10.02
CA LEU A 120 -33.70 11.98 -11.16
C LEU A 120 -34.06 11.15 -12.40
N THR A 121 -33.31 10.08 -12.68
CA THR A 121 -33.58 9.22 -13.84
C THR A 121 -34.88 8.41 -13.71
N VAL A 122 -35.28 8.05 -12.49
CA VAL A 122 -36.51 7.28 -12.23
C VAL A 122 -37.76 8.16 -12.33
N THR A 123 -37.66 9.46 -12.03
CA THR A 123 -38.79 10.39 -12.09
C THR A 123 -39.20 10.79 -13.52
N SER A 124 -38.41 10.46 -14.54
CA SER A 124 -38.70 10.83 -15.94
C SER A 124 -39.65 9.87 -16.67
N GLU A 125 -40.01 8.73 -16.09
CA GLU A 125 -40.89 7.73 -16.72
C GLU A 125 -42.35 7.76 -16.21
N ALA A 126 -42.69 8.69 -15.31
CA ALA A 126 -43.99 8.72 -14.63
C ALA A 126 -44.96 9.80 -15.13
N ASP A 127 -44.80 10.30 -16.36
CA ASP A 127 -45.71 11.30 -16.93
C ASP A 127 -46.12 10.93 -18.36
N GLU A 128 -46.95 9.89 -18.51
CA GLU A 128 -47.98 9.89 -19.54
C GLU A 128 -49.23 9.16 -19.03
N PRO A 129 -50.28 9.89 -18.59
CA PRO A 129 -51.59 9.29 -18.36
C PRO A 129 -52.22 9.02 -19.71
N LEU A 130 -52.34 7.73 -20.10
CA LEU A 130 -53.20 7.32 -21.21
C LEU A 130 -54.66 7.56 -20.82
N VAL A 131 -55.11 8.80 -20.99
CA VAL A 131 -56.52 9.14 -21.11
C VAL A 131 -56.99 8.64 -22.46
N LEU A 132 -57.37 7.35 -22.53
CA LEU A 132 -58.19 6.83 -23.61
C LEU A 132 -59.66 7.05 -23.25
N ASN A 133 -60.14 8.26 -23.51
CA ASN A 133 -61.55 8.48 -23.83
C ASN A 133 -61.65 8.42 -25.36
N ASP A 134 -62.46 7.50 -25.89
CA ASP A 134 -63.51 7.85 -26.85
C ASP A 134 -64.39 6.65 -27.21
N LYS A 135 -65.67 6.81 -26.80
CA LYS A 135 -66.94 6.47 -27.46
C LYS A 135 -67.35 5.02 -27.75
#